data_AF-A0A2R5LDC8-F1
#
_entry.id   AF-A0A2R5LDC8-F1
#
_cell.length_a   1.000
_cell.length_b   1.000
_cell.length_c   1.000
_cell.angle_alpha   90.00
_cell.angle_beta   90.00
_cell.angle_gamma   90.00
#
_symmetry.space_group_name_H-M   'P 1'
#
loop_
_entity.id
_entity.type
_entity.pdbx_description
1 polymer ?
#
loop_
_entity_poly.entity_id
_entity_poly.type
_entity_poly.pdbx_seq_one_letter_code
_entity_poly.pdbx_strand_id
1 'polypeptide(L)'
;HPVDCKRSLHFISDFPHLVKCVRNGLLHTGFNTPAGHVSIDPVRAALSMDGSNVCLQAMPAITTRHIQPNNFEKMRVTYAFQLFGDSVLNGLRLYREDIERRCGS
;
A
#
# COMPACT_ATOMS: atom_id res chain seq x y z
N HIS A 1 6.67 13.66 33.82
CA HIS A 1 7.94 14.33 33.45
C HIS A 1 9.00 13.88 34.44
N PRO A 2 10.28 13.68 34.05
CA PRO A 2 11.30 13.08 34.94
C PRO A 2 11.48 13.79 36.29
N VAL A 3 11.03 15.04 36.41
CA VAL A 3 11.09 15.86 37.64
C VAL A 3 9.69 16.30 38.13
N ASP A 4 8.64 16.21 37.30
CA ASP A 4 7.32 16.74 37.64
C ASP A 4 6.23 15.70 37.40
N CYS A 5 5.59 15.28 38.50
CA CYS A 5 4.54 14.26 38.53
C CYS A 5 3.23 14.73 37.88
N LYS A 6 3.04 16.05 37.73
CA LYS A 6 1.82 16.65 37.16
C LYS A 6 1.88 16.83 35.63
N ARG A 7 3.06 16.63 35.01
CA ARG A 7 3.25 16.78 33.57
C ARG A 7 3.28 15.42 32.87
N SER A 8 2.42 15.24 31.89
CA SER A 8 2.45 14.08 30.99
C SER A 8 3.50 14.27 29.89
N LEU A 9 4.17 13.17 29.53
CA LEU A 9 5.03 13.07 28.35
C LEU A 9 4.33 12.14 27.37
N HIS A 10 4.02 12.67 26.19
CA HIS A 10 3.40 11.90 25.12
C HIS A 10 4.46 11.57 24.08
N PHE A 11 4.70 10.29 23.86
CA PHE A 11 5.59 9.82 22.81
C PHE A 11 4.78 9.60 21.55
N ILE A 12 5.20 10.25 20.47
CA ILE A 12 4.58 10.12 19.15
C ILE A 12 5.60 9.46 18.25
N SER A 13 5.16 8.42 17.55
CA SER A 13 5.97 7.79 16.51
C SER A 13 5.88 8.60 15.23
N ASP A 14 6.94 8.55 14.43
CA ASP A 14 6.96 9.15 13.10
C ASP A 14 6.00 8.40 12.17
N PHE A 15 4.76 8.90 12.08
CA PHE A 15 3.67 8.28 11.34
C PHE A 15 4.00 8.06 9.85
N PRO A 16 4.51 9.06 9.10
CA PRO A 16 4.99 8.86 7.73
C PRO A 16 5.97 7.67 7.61
N HIS A 17 6.89 7.52 8.54
CA HIS A 17 7.85 6.43 8.53
C HIS A 17 7.20 5.07 8.85
N LEU A 18 6.18 5.02 9.71
CA LEU A 18 5.41 3.81 9.95
C LEU A 18 4.70 3.33 8.68
N VAL A 19 4.03 4.23 7.95
CA VAL A 19 3.34 3.89 6.69
C VAL A 19 4.33 3.36 5.66
N LYS A 20 5.53 3.96 5.58
CA LYS A 20 6.62 3.43 4.74
C LYS A 20 7.00 2.01 5.14
N CYS A 21 7.17 1.73 6.43
CA CYS A 21 7.55 0.40 6.93
C CYS A 21 6.47 -0.64 6.59
N VAL A 22 5.18 -0.28 6.76
CA VAL A 22 4.06 -1.15 6.38
C VAL A 22 4.09 -1.45 4.88
N ARG A 23 4.27 -0.44 4.02
CA ARG A 23 4.42 -0.65 2.57
C ARG A 23 5.61 -1.55 2.24
N ASN A 24 6.76 -1.34 2.87
CA ASN A 24 7.94 -2.18 2.60
C ASN A 24 7.74 -3.64 3.04
N GLY A 25 7.06 -3.87 4.18
CA GLY A 25 6.69 -5.21 4.62
C GLY A 25 5.72 -5.90 3.64
N LEU A 26 4.70 -5.16 3.19
CA LEU A 26 3.74 -5.66 2.19
C LEU A 26 4.42 -6.09 0.89
N LEU A 27 5.38 -5.29 0.40
CA LEU A 27 6.09 -5.57 -0.84
C LEU A 27 7.09 -6.74 -0.73
N HIS A 28 7.60 -7.01 0.47
CA HIS A 28 8.62 -8.03 0.70
C HIS A 28 8.02 -9.41 1.00
N THR A 29 7.12 -9.49 1.98
CA THR A 29 6.58 -10.76 2.50
C THR A 29 5.07 -10.79 2.66
N GLY A 30 4.40 -9.64 2.57
CA GLY A 30 2.99 -9.55 2.97
C GLY A 30 2.81 -9.63 4.49
N PHE A 31 1.55 -9.73 4.92
CA PHE A 31 1.17 -9.76 6.33
C PHE A 31 0.17 -10.88 6.60
N ASN A 32 0.34 -11.59 7.72
CA ASN A 32 -0.68 -12.52 8.21
C ASN A 32 -1.65 -11.75 9.10
N THR A 33 -2.93 -11.78 8.73
CA THR A 33 -4.03 -11.24 9.53
C THR A 33 -4.93 -12.39 9.99
N PRO A 34 -5.76 -12.20 11.03
CA PRO A 34 -6.73 -13.22 11.43
C PRO A 34 -7.70 -13.64 10.30
N ALA A 35 -7.90 -12.78 9.30
CA ALA A 35 -8.75 -13.04 8.15
C ALA A 35 -8.02 -13.74 6.98
N GLY A 36 -6.68 -13.86 7.04
CA GLY A 36 -5.89 -14.45 5.96
C GLY A 36 -4.57 -13.73 5.69
N HIS A 37 -3.88 -14.17 4.64
CA HIS A 37 -2.62 -13.59 4.20
C HIS A 37 -2.85 -12.44 3.23
N VAL A 38 -2.36 -11.25 3.57
CA VAL A 38 -2.41 -10.05 2.74
C VAL A 38 -1.13 -9.97 1.92
N SER A 39 -1.23 -10.17 0.61
CA SER A 39 -0.14 -9.98 -0.33
C SER A 39 -0.37 -8.77 -1.24
N ILE A 40 0.68 -8.33 -1.94
CA ILE A 40 0.60 -7.25 -2.93
C ILE A 40 0.07 -7.74 -4.29
N ASP A 41 -0.10 -9.05 -4.49
CA ASP A 41 -0.42 -9.63 -5.80
C ASP A 41 -1.77 -9.16 -6.37
N PRO A 42 -2.84 -8.99 -5.58
CA PRO A 42 -4.07 -8.37 -6.06
C PRO A 42 -3.86 -6.98 -6.67
N VAL A 43 -3.01 -6.16 -6.05
CA VAL A 43 -2.68 -4.82 -6.55
C VAL A 43 -1.86 -4.89 -7.84
N ARG A 44 -0.92 -5.85 -7.94
CA ARG A 44 -0.17 -6.10 -9.19
C ARG A 44 -1.10 -6.52 -10.34
N ALA A 45 -2.02 -7.43 -10.06
CA ALA A 45 -3.00 -7.91 -11.03
C ALA A 45 -3.90 -6.75 -11.51
N ALA A 46 -4.43 -5.97 -10.57
CA ALA A 46 -5.23 -4.78 -10.88
C ALA A 46 -4.46 -3.80 -11.77
N LEU A 47 -3.21 -3.48 -11.43
CA LEU A 47 -2.41 -2.52 -12.19
C LEU A 47 -2.10 -3.03 -13.61
N SER A 48 -1.85 -4.33 -13.77
CA SER A 48 -1.63 -4.93 -15.09
C SER A 48 -2.88 -4.85 -15.98
N MET A 49 -4.07 -4.99 -15.41
CA MET A 49 -5.33 -4.89 -16.14
C MET A 49 -5.65 -3.44 -16.50
N ASP A 50 -5.46 -2.52 -15.55
CA ASP A 50 -5.67 -1.09 -15.74
C ASP A 50 -4.70 -0.46 -16.74
N GLY A 51 -3.46 -0.97 -16.81
CA GLY A 51 -2.47 -0.56 -17.79
C GLY A 51 -2.82 -0.91 -19.24
N SER A 52 -3.73 -1.87 -19.44
CA SER A 52 -4.19 -2.29 -20.77
C SER A 52 -5.42 -1.51 -21.25
N ASN A 53 -6.02 -0.68 -20.39
CA ASN A 53 -7.22 0.08 -20.68
C ASN A 53 -6.86 1.45 -21.28
N VAL A 54 -7.24 1.68 -22.53
CA VAL A 54 -6.79 2.86 -23.32
C VAL A 54 -7.64 4.11 -23.05
N CYS A 55 -8.84 3.96 -22.49
CA CYS A 55 -9.82 5.05 -22.43
C CYS A 55 -9.93 5.72 -21.04
N LEU A 56 -9.97 4.95 -19.95
CA LEU A 56 -10.03 5.48 -18.58
C LEU A 56 -9.36 4.51 -17.60
N GLN A 57 -8.26 4.94 -16.99
CA GLN A 57 -7.54 4.18 -15.98
C GLN A 57 -8.13 4.47 -14.59
N ALA A 58 -8.38 3.43 -13.80
CA ALA A 58 -8.82 3.53 -12.42
C ALA A 58 -7.67 3.95 -11.47
N MET A 59 -6.42 3.65 -11.84
CA MET A 59 -5.21 3.90 -11.06
C MET A 59 -4.15 4.71 -11.81
N PRO A 60 -4.48 5.89 -12.39
CA PRO A 60 -3.57 6.63 -13.27
C PRO A 60 -2.31 7.15 -12.55
N ALA A 61 -2.38 7.36 -11.24
CA ALA A 61 -1.26 7.81 -10.42
C ALA A 61 -0.31 6.67 -10.01
N ILE A 62 -0.75 5.42 -10.14
CA ILE A 62 -0.01 4.25 -9.68
C ILE A 62 0.78 3.68 -10.85
N THR A 63 2.05 3.43 -10.59
CA THR A 63 3.01 2.95 -11.58
C THR A 63 3.82 1.81 -11.00
N THR A 64 4.61 1.13 -11.83
CA THR A 64 5.52 0.06 -11.39
C THR A 64 6.42 0.48 -10.23
N ARG A 65 6.78 1.78 -10.14
CA ARG A 65 7.59 2.33 -9.02
C ARG A 65 6.93 2.19 -7.65
N HIS A 66 5.61 2.06 -7.59
CA HIS A 66 4.87 1.91 -6.34
C HIS A 66 4.91 0.47 -5.82
N ILE A 67 4.98 -0.51 -6.73
CA ILE A 67 4.91 -1.95 -6.41
C ILE A 67 6.31 -2.61 -6.45
N GLN A 68 7.21 -2.10 -7.30
CA GLN A 68 8.59 -2.55 -7.42
C GLN A 68 9.55 -1.36 -7.29
N PRO A 69 9.58 -0.69 -6.12
CA PRO A 69 10.44 0.47 -5.89
C PRO A 69 11.91 0.06 -5.82
N ASN A 70 12.79 0.88 -6.40
CA ASN A 70 14.22 0.82 -6.14
C ASN A 70 14.58 1.34 -4.74
N ASN A 71 15.85 1.25 -4.33
CA ASN A 71 16.29 1.64 -2.98
C ASN A 71 16.01 3.11 -2.64
N PHE A 72 16.08 4.03 -3.62
CA PHE A 72 15.75 5.43 -3.41
C PHE A 72 14.23 5.65 -3.33
N GLU A 73 13.46 4.95 -4.17
CA GLU A 73 12.00 5.01 -4.20
C GLU A 73 11.35 4.39 -2.96
N LYS A 74 11.98 3.38 -2.36
CA LYS A 74 11.58 2.81 -1.05
C LYS A 74 11.61 3.84 0.07
N MET A 75 12.46 4.86 -0.03
CA MET A 75 12.55 5.92 0.96
C MET A 75 11.53 7.03 0.74
N ARG A 76 10.95 7.14 -0.46
CA ARG A 76 9.89 8.11 -0.75
C ARG A 76 8.60 7.67 -0.05
N VAL A 77 8.21 8.42 0.96
CA VAL A 77 7.00 8.14 1.75
C VAL A 77 5.73 8.44 0.95
N THR A 78 5.78 9.41 0.03
CA THR A 78 4.65 9.75 -0.86
C THR A 78 4.12 8.54 -1.61
N TYR A 79 4.99 7.66 -2.10
CA TYR A 79 4.59 6.44 -2.80
C TYR A 79 3.89 5.43 -1.88
N ALA A 80 4.23 5.40 -0.59
CA ALA A 80 3.51 4.57 0.36
C ALA A 80 2.08 5.08 0.58
N PHE A 81 1.91 6.40 0.72
CA PHE A 81 0.57 7.01 0.84
C PHE A 81 -0.28 6.81 -0.42
N GLN A 82 0.32 6.94 -1.61
CA GLN A 82 -0.38 6.70 -2.87
C GLN A 82 -0.78 5.22 -3.02
N LEU A 83 0.06 4.29 -2.59
CA LEU A 83 -0.25 2.85 -2.62
C LEU A 83 -1.44 2.49 -1.71
N PHE A 84 -1.57 3.13 -0.56
CA PHE A 84 -2.69 2.95 0.36
C PHE A 84 -3.83 3.96 0.16
N GLY A 85 -3.85 4.63 -1.00
CA GLY A 85 -4.85 5.64 -1.33
C GLY A 85 -6.07 5.11 -2.07
N ASP A 86 -7.05 5.99 -2.27
CA ASP A 86 -8.34 5.65 -2.88
C ASP A 86 -8.24 5.17 -4.33
N SER A 87 -7.22 5.62 -5.08
CA SER A 87 -7.00 5.15 -6.45
C SER A 87 -6.81 3.64 -6.50
N VAL A 88 -5.97 3.08 -5.62
CA VAL A 88 -5.75 1.63 -5.54
C VAL A 88 -7.02 0.92 -5.09
N LEU A 89 -7.74 1.48 -4.12
CA LEU A 89 -8.99 0.90 -3.66
C LEU A 89 -10.04 0.84 -4.80
N ASN A 90 -10.15 1.89 -5.60
CA ASN A 90 -11.06 1.94 -6.75
C ASN A 90 -10.63 0.95 -7.83
N GLY A 91 -9.33 0.82 -8.11
CA GLY A 91 -8.81 -0.21 -9.02
C GLY A 91 -9.14 -1.62 -8.55
N LEU A 92 -8.92 -1.93 -7.27
CA LEU A 92 -9.26 -3.23 -6.69
C LEU A 92 -10.78 -3.52 -6.76
N ARG A 93 -11.62 -2.50 -6.56
CA ARG A 93 -13.08 -2.63 -6.68
C ARG A 93 -13.52 -2.87 -8.13
N LEU A 94 -12.92 -2.14 -9.08
CA LEU A 94 -13.27 -2.23 -10.50
C LEU A 94 -12.92 -3.60 -11.07
N TYR A 95 -11.73 -4.12 -10.75
CA TYR A 95 -11.25 -5.40 -11.27
C TYR A 95 -11.47 -6.59 -10.32
N ARG A 96 -12.39 -6.45 -9.36
CA ARG A 96 -12.58 -7.43 -8.28
C ARG A 96 -12.76 -8.86 -8.80
N GLU A 97 -13.68 -9.05 -9.75
CA GLU A 97 -13.98 -10.38 -10.29
C GLU A 97 -12.77 -11.01 -10.99
N ASP A 98 -12.01 -10.22 -11.75
CA ASP A 98 -10.84 -10.71 -12.47
C ASP A 98 -9.66 -11.00 -11.52
N ILE A 99 -9.54 -10.22 -10.45
CA ILE A 99 -8.57 -10.47 -9.37
C ILE A 99 -8.91 -11.78 -8.65
N GLU A 100 -10.17 -11.98 -8.25
CA GLU A 100 -10.62 -13.19 -7.56
C GLU A 100 -10.36 -14.44 -8.43
N ARG A 101 -10.56 -14.36 -9.75
CA ARG A 101 -10.22 -15.46 -10.68
C ARG A 101 -8.71 -15.75 -10.75
N ARG A 102 -7.84 -14.75 -10.61
CA ARG A 102 -6.37 -14.90 -10.76
C ARG A 102 -5.65 -15.21 -9.46
N CYS A 103 -6.05 -14.57 -8.36
CA CYS A 103 -5.36 -14.61 -7.08
C CYS A 103 -6.07 -15.51 -6.05
N GLY A 104 -7.29 -15.96 -6.34
CA GLY A 104 -8.14 -16.65 -5.37
C GLY A 104 -8.90 -15.67 -4.45
N SER A 105 -9.84 -16.22 -3.69
CA SER A 105 -10.62 -15.51 -2.66
C SER A 105 -9.87 -15.38 -1.35
#